data_AF-A0A1Q6T0J2-F1
#
_entry.id   AF-A0A1Q6T0J2-F1
#
_cell.length_a   1.000
_cell.length_b   1.000
_cell.length_c   1.000
_cell.angle_alpha   90.00
_cell.angle_beta   90.00
_cell.angle_gamma   90.00
#
_symmetry.space_group_name_H-M   'P 1'
#
loop_
_entity.id
_entity.type
_entity.pdbx_description
1 polymer ?
#
loop_
_entity_poly.entity_id
_entity_poly.type
_entity_poly.pdbx_seq_one_letter_code
_entity_poly.pdbx_strand_id
1 'polypeptide(L)'
;MEKGNYTAEDKEFMCITGKACNKSRLAELISFIKLNGYRKIGVAYCFSVKAFAEKLKEFFAAEGIDAVFVNCKESGLMGCELSPELSGASCDPKSQAQYLNAEQTDFNINFGLCLGHGILFQKYSVAPVTTLLVKDACHKHNIMENFV
;
A
#
# COMPACT_ATOMS: atom_id res chain seq x y z
N MET A 1 9.84 -29.78 -2.20
CA MET A 1 9.57 -28.65 -1.29
C MET A 1 8.55 -29.14 -0.27
N GLU A 2 8.84 -28.97 1.01
CA GLU A 2 7.88 -29.29 2.08
C GLU A 2 6.78 -28.23 2.14
N LYS A 3 5.61 -28.60 2.65
CA LYS A 3 4.51 -27.64 2.83
C LYS A 3 4.84 -26.71 4.00
N GLY A 4 4.40 -25.44 3.91
CA GLY A 4 4.55 -24.48 5.01
C GLY A 4 3.72 -24.88 6.25
N ASN A 5 4.20 -24.50 7.43
CA ASN A 5 3.50 -24.73 8.70
C ASN A 5 2.59 -23.54 9.03
N TYR A 6 1.29 -23.67 8.75
CA TYR A 6 0.30 -22.62 8.98
C TYR A 6 -0.27 -22.68 10.40
N THR A 7 -0.27 -21.54 11.09
CA THR A 7 -0.98 -21.35 12.36
C THR A 7 -2.50 -21.35 12.13
N ALA A 8 -3.29 -21.31 13.21
CA ALA A 8 -4.74 -21.16 13.09
C ALA A 8 -5.13 -19.82 12.46
N GLU A 9 -4.43 -18.75 12.84
CA GLU A 9 -4.61 -17.40 12.29
C GLU A 9 -4.31 -17.36 10.80
N ASP A 10 -3.19 -17.96 10.36
CA ASP A 10 -2.85 -18.01 8.93
C ASP A 10 -3.92 -18.73 8.12
N LYS A 11 -4.49 -19.84 8.66
CA LYS A 11 -5.55 -20.58 7.98
C LYS A 11 -6.82 -19.74 7.83
N GLU A 12 -7.20 -19.03 8.88
CA GLU A 12 -8.36 -18.14 8.85
C GLU A 12 -8.15 -17.00 7.84
N PHE A 13 -6.97 -16.38 7.84
CA PHE A 13 -6.57 -15.36 6.87
C PHE A 13 -6.65 -15.88 5.42
N MET A 14 -6.20 -17.11 5.18
CA MET A 14 -6.30 -17.75 3.85
C MET A 14 -7.76 -18.06 3.48
N CYS A 15 -8.59 -18.48 4.43
CA CYS A 15 -10.03 -18.67 4.20
C CYS A 15 -10.73 -17.35 3.85
N ILE A 16 -10.40 -16.26 4.52
CA ILE A 16 -10.93 -14.92 4.20
C ILE A 16 -10.49 -14.49 2.80
N THR A 17 -9.20 -14.67 2.48
CA THR A 17 -8.67 -14.40 1.13
C THR A 17 -9.47 -15.15 0.06
N GLY A 18 -9.77 -16.43 0.28
CA GLY A 18 -10.60 -17.22 -0.63
C GLY A 18 -12.02 -16.68 -0.81
N LYS A 19 -12.65 -16.20 0.28
CA LYS A 19 -13.99 -15.60 0.26
C LYS A 19 -14.01 -14.21 -0.39
N ALA A 20 -12.93 -13.46 -0.29
CA ALA A 20 -12.80 -12.11 -0.87
C ALA A 20 -12.57 -12.13 -2.39
N CYS A 21 -12.21 -13.28 -2.96
CA CYS A 21 -11.85 -13.44 -4.37
C CYS A 21 -12.92 -12.83 -5.31
N ASN A 22 -12.47 -11.98 -6.23
CA ASN A 22 -13.33 -11.27 -7.16
C ASN A 22 -12.68 -11.18 -8.56
N LYS A 23 -13.47 -10.81 -9.58
CA LYS A 23 -12.98 -10.59 -10.95
C LYS A 23 -12.05 -9.39 -11.08
N SER A 24 -12.16 -8.41 -10.18
CA SER A 24 -11.31 -7.22 -10.15
C SER A 24 -10.55 -7.13 -8.83
N ARG A 25 -9.27 -6.77 -8.90
CA ARG A 25 -8.41 -6.57 -7.72
C ARG A 25 -8.94 -5.50 -6.77
N LEU A 26 -9.59 -4.46 -7.29
CA LEU A 26 -10.19 -3.42 -6.44
C LEU A 26 -11.39 -3.99 -5.66
N ALA A 27 -12.26 -4.74 -6.31
CA ALA A 27 -13.42 -5.37 -5.64
C ALA A 27 -12.99 -6.45 -4.63
N GLU A 28 -11.93 -7.20 -4.95
CA GLU A 28 -11.29 -8.16 -4.04
C GLU A 28 -10.77 -7.44 -2.78
N LEU A 29 -10.06 -6.32 -2.95
CA LEU A 29 -9.56 -5.52 -1.83
C LEU A 29 -10.68 -5.01 -0.91
N ILE A 30 -11.76 -4.45 -1.48
CA ILE A 30 -12.91 -3.97 -0.69
C ILE A 30 -13.55 -5.12 0.10
N SER A 31 -13.75 -6.27 -0.56
CA SER A 31 -14.30 -7.46 0.09
C SER A 31 -13.39 -7.98 1.20
N PHE A 32 -12.08 -7.99 0.96
CA PHE A 32 -11.07 -8.42 1.91
C PHE A 32 -11.04 -7.52 3.16
N ILE A 33 -11.07 -6.19 2.98
CA ILE A 33 -11.17 -5.22 4.07
C ILE A 33 -12.41 -5.48 4.93
N LYS A 34 -13.58 -5.60 4.30
CA LYS A 34 -14.86 -5.80 4.99
C LYS A 34 -14.92 -7.14 5.72
N LEU A 35 -14.42 -8.23 5.11
CA LEU A 35 -14.45 -9.57 5.70
C LEU A 35 -13.49 -9.74 6.89
N ASN A 36 -12.36 -9.05 6.88
CA ASN A 36 -11.45 -9.02 8.05
C ASN A 36 -11.95 -8.09 9.16
N GLY A 37 -13.01 -7.29 8.92
CA GLY A 37 -13.50 -6.33 9.89
C GLY A 37 -12.53 -5.17 10.16
N TYR A 38 -11.60 -4.91 9.24
CA TYR A 38 -10.68 -3.77 9.34
C TYR A 38 -11.47 -2.47 9.31
N ARG A 39 -11.17 -1.58 10.26
CA ARG A 39 -11.89 -0.32 10.46
C ARG A 39 -11.14 0.85 9.88
N LYS A 40 -9.82 0.92 10.08
CA LYS A 40 -9.01 2.05 9.63
C LYS A 40 -7.92 1.60 8.66
N ILE A 41 -7.98 2.10 7.43
CA ILE A 41 -7.10 1.70 6.33
C ILE A 41 -6.05 2.78 6.07
N GLY A 42 -4.79 2.41 6.02
CA GLY A 42 -3.73 3.32 5.59
C GLY A 42 -3.42 3.19 4.11
N VAL A 43 -3.19 4.31 3.43
CA VAL A 43 -2.77 4.35 2.02
C VAL A 43 -1.51 5.19 1.90
N ALA A 44 -0.38 4.52 1.67
CA ALA A 44 0.89 5.17 1.35
C ALA A 44 1.04 5.27 -0.17
N TYR A 45 1.14 6.49 -0.70
CA TYR A 45 1.19 6.70 -2.14
C TYR A 45 2.36 7.58 -2.57
N CYS A 46 2.82 7.37 -3.81
CA CYS A 46 3.85 8.22 -4.40
C CYS A 46 3.27 9.52 -4.93
N PHE A 47 3.99 10.63 -4.79
CA PHE A 47 3.62 11.92 -5.35
C PHE A 47 3.20 11.84 -6.84
N SER A 48 3.88 11.01 -7.64
CA SER A 48 3.60 10.88 -9.09
C SER A 48 2.23 10.27 -9.41
N VAL A 49 1.56 9.62 -8.45
CA VAL A 49 0.24 8.99 -8.64
C VAL A 49 -0.86 9.68 -7.82
N LYS A 50 -0.60 10.90 -7.34
CA LYS A 50 -1.54 11.67 -6.50
C LYS A 50 -2.95 11.74 -7.11
N ALA A 51 -3.08 12.01 -8.41
CA ALA A 51 -4.39 12.09 -9.06
C ALA A 51 -5.19 10.78 -8.99
N PHE A 52 -4.52 9.62 -9.00
CA PHE A 52 -5.17 8.33 -8.80
C PHE A 52 -5.50 8.08 -7.32
N ALA A 53 -4.63 8.54 -6.40
CA ALA A 53 -4.85 8.42 -4.97
C ALA A 53 -6.08 9.23 -4.51
N GLU A 54 -6.29 10.44 -5.05
CA GLU A 54 -7.50 11.23 -4.74
C GLU A 54 -8.78 10.53 -5.23
N LYS A 55 -8.76 9.92 -6.43
CA LYS A 55 -9.88 9.11 -6.92
C LYS A 55 -10.15 7.89 -6.03
N LEU A 56 -9.09 7.24 -5.55
CA LEU A 56 -9.22 6.12 -4.62
C LEU A 56 -9.82 6.57 -3.29
N LYS A 57 -9.43 7.76 -2.80
CA LYS A 57 -9.99 8.37 -1.59
C LYS A 57 -11.49 8.63 -1.71
N GLU A 58 -11.93 9.22 -2.82
CA GLU A 58 -13.36 9.42 -3.12
C GLU A 58 -14.11 8.08 -3.17
N PHE A 59 -13.52 7.07 -3.83
CA PHE A 59 -14.10 5.74 -3.92
C PHE A 59 -14.22 5.04 -2.56
N PHE A 60 -13.19 5.10 -1.72
CA PHE A 60 -13.23 4.54 -0.36
C PHE A 60 -14.27 5.23 0.51
N ALA A 61 -14.40 6.56 0.42
CA ALA A 61 -15.44 7.30 1.12
C ALA A 61 -16.85 6.85 0.69
N ALA A 62 -17.08 6.64 -0.61
CA ALA A 62 -18.34 6.13 -1.14
C ALA A 62 -18.66 4.69 -0.68
N GLU A 63 -17.61 3.87 -0.49
CA GLU A 63 -17.72 2.50 0.04
C GLU A 63 -17.84 2.43 1.58
N GLY A 64 -17.81 3.58 2.27
CA GLY A 64 -17.87 3.67 3.72
C GLY A 64 -16.60 3.18 4.44
N ILE A 65 -15.45 3.22 3.76
CA ILE A 65 -14.16 2.83 4.32
C ILE A 65 -13.47 4.07 4.92
N ASP A 66 -13.17 4.00 6.22
CA ASP A 66 -12.33 5.01 6.87
C ASP A 66 -10.87 4.78 6.50
N ALA A 67 -10.29 5.75 5.79
CA ALA A 67 -8.95 5.64 5.24
C ALA A 67 -8.13 6.93 5.40
N VAL A 68 -6.89 6.75 5.86
CA VAL A 68 -5.88 7.81 5.98
C VAL A 68 -4.86 7.68 4.86
N PHE A 69 -4.56 8.79 4.19
CA PHE A 69 -3.66 8.83 3.04
C PHE A 69 -2.40 9.62 3.38
N VAL A 70 -1.23 9.12 3.00
CA VAL A 70 0.06 9.78 3.24
C VAL A 70 0.94 9.80 1.98
N ASN A 71 1.44 10.99 1.62
CA ASN A 71 2.32 11.18 0.47
C ASN A 71 3.76 10.80 0.80
N CYS A 72 4.51 10.28 -0.17
CA CYS A 72 5.92 9.92 0.01
C CYS A 72 6.86 11.09 0.29
N LYS A 73 6.45 12.35 0.08
CA LYS A 73 7.26 13.55 0.34
C LYS A 73 6.81 14.34 1.58
N GLU A 74 5.85 13.84 2.33
CA GLU A 74 5.19 14.59 3.43
C GLU A 74 6.17 15.01 4.53
N SER A 75 7.21 14.21 4.80
CA SER A 75 8.17 14.50 5.87
C SER A 75 9.14 15.64 5.54
N GLY A 76 9.21 16.08 4.27
CA GLY A 76 10.17 17.09 3.82
C GLY A 76 11.62 16.60 3.74
N LEU A 77 11.87 15.29 3.89
CA LEU A 77 13.21 14.69 3.84
C LEU A 77 13.99 15.16 2.60
N MET A 78 15.20 15.64 2.82
CA MET A 78 16.13 16.03 1.77
C MET A 78 17.09 14.88 1.45
N GLY A 79 17.41 14.71 0.16
CA GLY A 79 18.33 13.66 -0.28
C GLY A 79 19.70 13.72 0.41
N CYS A 80 20.19 14.93 0.67
CA CYS A 80 21.48 15.14 1.33
C CYS A 80 21.53 14.62 2.77
N GLU A 81 20.38 14.42 3.43
CA GLU A 81 20.30 13.80 4.76
C GLU A 81 20.54 12.28 4.71
N LEU A 82 20.31 11.66 3.55
CA LEU A 82 20.52 10.23 3.33
C LEU A 82 21.92 9.92 2.79
N SER A 83 22.38 10.73 1.84
CA SER A 83 23.69 10.57 1.20
C SER A 83 24.12 11.88 0.55
N PRO A 84 25.42 12.23 0.61
CA PRO A 84 25.94 13.39 -0.14
C PRO A 84 25.79 13.26 -1.66
N GLU A 85 25.51 12.06 -2.18
CA GLU A 85 25.28 11.81 -3.61
C GLU A 85 23.84 12.17 -4.04
N LEU A 86 22.93 12.38 -3.09
CA LEU A 86 21.53 12.66 -3.35
C LEU A 86 21.23 14.14 -3.13
N SER A 87 20.42 14.73 -4.01
CA SER A 87 20.02 16.13 -3.95
C SER A 87 18.50 16.30 -4.08
N GLY A 88 18.00 17.45 -3.62
CA GLY A 88 16.57 17.78 -3.69
C GLY A 88 15.69 17.00 -2.70
N ALA A 89 14.37 17.18 -2.84
CA ALA A 89 13.39 16.53 -1.99
C ALA A 89 13.32 15.02 -2.27
N SER A 90 13.56 14.22 -1.23
CA SER A 90 13.56 12.76 -1.26
C SER A 90 12.18 12.18 -0.92
N CYS A 91 12.00 10.88 -1.18
CA CYS A 91 10.87 10.13 -0.65
C CYS A 91 11.24 9.53 0.70
N ASP A 92 10.27 9.47 1.62
CA ASP A 92 10.47 8.94 2.97
C ASP A 92 9.45 7.84 3.29
N PRO A 93 9.66 6.61 2.78
CA PRO A 93 8.77 5.49 3.04
C PRO A 93 8.74 5.07 4.50
N LYS A 94 9.79 5.39 5.28
CA LYS A 94 9.84 5.07 6.70
C LYS A 94 8.94 6.01 7.49
N SER A 95 8.94 7.31 7.19
CA SER A 95 7.99 8.26 7.74
C SER A 95 6.55 7.92 7.37
N GLN A 96 6.28 7.45 6.14
CA GLN A 96 4.93 6.98 5.77
C GLN A 96 4.48 5.82 6.66
N ALA A 97 5.33 4.81 6.88
CA ALA A 97 5.01 3.70 7.77
C ALA A 97 4.80 4.16 9.22
N GLN A 98 5.69 5.02 9.74
CA GLN A 98 5.58 5.56 11.09
C GLN A 98 4.29 6.37 11.32
N TYR A 99 3.91 7.18 10.34
CA TYR A 99 2.65 7.92 10.37
C TYR A 99 1.45 6.97 10.45
N LEU A 100 1.38 5.97 9.57
CA LEU A 100 0.26 5.02 9.57
C LEU A 100 0.23 4.13 10.83
N ASN A 101 1.40 3.80 11.38
CA ASN A 101 1.50 3.10 12.66
C ASN A 101 0.97 3.97 13.81
N ALA A 102 1.29 5.27 13.83
CA ALA A 102 0.78 6.21 14.83
C ALA A 102 -0.74 6.43 14.68
N GLU A 103 -1.25 6.38 13.45
CA GLU A 103 -2.69 6.37 13.16
C GLU A 103 -3.39 5.06 13.55
N GLN A 104 -2.64 4.02 13.95
CA GLN A 104 -3.16 2.71 14.36
C GLN A 104 -4.04 2.07 13.27
N THR A 105 -3.60 2.13 12.02
CA THR A 105 -4.29 1.47 10.90
C THR A 105 -4.29 -0.05 11.09
N ASP A 106 -5.37 -0.72 10.73
CA ASP A 106 -5.50 -2.18 10.78
C ASP A 106 -4.84 -2.87 9.57
N PHE A 107 -4.83 -2.16 8.43
CA PHE A 107 -4.35 -2.67 7.15
C PHE A 107 -3.85 -1.53 6.27
N ASN A 108 -2.74 -1.77 5.56
CA ASN A 108 -2.06 -0.76 4.77
C ASN A 108 -1.99 -1.13 3.28
N ILE A 109 -2.09 -0.11 2.43
CA ILE A 109 -2.03 -0.24 0.98
C ILE A 109 -0.84 0.56 0.45
N ASN A 110 0.08 -0.13 -0.20
CA ASN A 110 1.04 0.49 -1.11
C ASN A 110 0.33 0.85 -2.41
N PHE A 111 0.27 2.15 -2.70
CA PHE A 111 -0.35 2.70 -3.89
C PHE A 111 0.68 3.47 -4.73
N GLY A 112 1.47 2.73 -5.51
CA GLY A 112 2.39 3.28 -6.50
C GLY A 112 3.72 3.77 -5.93
N LEU A 113 4.17 3.28 -4.78
CA LEU A 113 5.55 3.54 -4.32
C LEU A 113 6.57 2.93 -5.27
N CYS A 114 7.75 3.56 -5.40
CA CYS A 114 8.86 2.99 -6.17
C CYS A 114 9.30 1.65 -5.56
N LEU A 115 9.91 0.77 -6.36
CA LEU A 115 10.34 -0.57 -5.94
C LEU A 115 11.01 -0.61 -4.56
N GLY A 116 12.14 0.09 -4.37
CA GLY A 116 12.86 0.12 -3.10
C GLY A 116 12.07 0.79 -1.97
N HIS A 117 11.32 1.86 -2.28
CA HIS A 117 10.51 2.56 -1.28
C HIS A 117 9.34 1.72 -0.78
N GLY A 118 8.68 0.97 -1.64
CA GLY A 118 7.59 0.05 -1.28
C GLY A 118 8.08 -1.08 -0.38
N ILE A 119 9.26 -1.64 -0.65
CA ILE A 119 9.88 -2.67 0.19
C ILE A 119 10.18 -2.11 1.59
N LEU A 120 10.76 -0.90 1.68
CA LEU A 120 11.03 -0.28 2.97
C LEU A 120 9.74 0.07 3.73
N PHE A 121 8.74 0.61 3.05
CA PHE A 121 7.44 0.89 3.65
C PHE A 121 6.82 -0.37 4.27
N GLN A 122 6.77 -1.48 3.50
CA GLN A 122 6.25 -2.75 3.99
C GLN A 122 7.06 -3.30 5.17
N LYS A 123 8.39 -3.18 5.14
CA LYS A 123 9.27 -3.63 6.22
C LYS A 123 9.01 -2.91 7.54
N TYR A 124 8.63 -1.62 7.52
CA TYR A 124 8.43 -0.81 8.72
C TYR A 124 6.96 -0.63 9.12
N SER A 125 6.01 -1.13 8.31
CA SER A 125 4.60 -1.17 8.66
C SER A 125 4.35 -2.20 9.75
N VAL A 126 3.63 -1.81 10.81
CA VAL A 126 3.16 -2.75 11.85
C VAL A 126 1.96 -3.54 11.33
N ALA A 127 1.03 -2.87 10.66
CA ALA A 127 -0.09 -3.52 10.00
C ALA A 127 0.33 -4.26 8.72
N PRO A 128 -0.37 -5.34 8.34
CA PRO A 128 -0.14 -6.02 7.08
C PRO A 128 -0.33 -5.07 5.88
N VAL A 129 0.50 -5.27 4.85
CA VAL A 129 0.51 -4.43 3.65
C VAL A 129 0.16 -5.24 2.41
N THR A 130 -0.72 -4.71 1.56
CA THR A 130 -0.87 -5.15 0.17
C THR A 130 -0.46 -4.07 -0.80
N THR A 131 -0.21 -4.45 -2.06
CA THR A 131 0.01 -3.49 -3.15
C THR A 131 -1.19 -3.50 -4.09
N LEU A 132 -1.85 -2.35 -4.21
CA LEU A 132 -2.96 -2.18 -5.17
C LEU A 132 -2.48 -1.61 -6.50
N LEU A 133 -1.48 -0.72 -6.48
CA LEU A 133 -0.91 -0.11 -7.67
C LEU A 133 0.60 -0.33 -7.67
N VAL A 134 1.10 -1.08 -8.66
CA VAL A 134 2.54 -1.18 -8.93
C VAL A 134 2.89 -0.10 -9.94
N LYS A 135 3.83 0.79 -9.60
CA LYS A 135 4.15 1.93 -10.45
C LYS A 135 5.00 1.52 -11.64
N ASP A 136 4.43 1.68 -12.83
CA ASP A 136 5.14 1.69 -14.10
C ASP A 136 4.67 2.88 -14.93
N ALA A 137 5.42 3.99 -14.92
CA ALA A 137 5.00 5.20 -15.61
C ALA A 137 5.04 5.05 -17.14
N CYS A 138 5.94 4.22 -17.66
CA CYS A 138 6.12 4.01 -19.09
C CYS A 138 4.89 3.32 -19.72
N HIS A 139 4.30 2.36 -19.00
CA HIS A 139 3.18 1.55 -19.48
C HIS A 139 1.85 1.85 -18.78
N LYS A 140 1.63 3.11 -18.36
CA LYS A 140 0.38 3.53 -17.68
C LYS A 140 -0.02 2.61 -16.51
N HIS A 141 0.99 2.11 -15.79
CA HIS A 141 0.90 1.19 -14.65
C HIS A 141 0.42 -0.23 -14.99
N ASN A 142 0.44 -0.62 -16.26
CA ASN A 142 0.23 -1.99 -16.73
C ASN A 142 1.56 -2.67 -17.05
N ILE A 143 2.17 -3.29 -16.04
CA ILE A 143 3.51 -3.90 -16.16
C ILE A 143 3.57 -4.99 -17.23
N MET A 144 2.46 -5.68 -17.52
CA MET A 144 2.47 -6.78 -18.48
C MET A 144 2.82 -6.33 -19.90
N GLU A 145 2.63 -5.05 -20.24
CA GLU A 145 3.00 -4.49 -21.55
C GLU A 145 4.52 -4.47 -21.80
N ASN A 146 5.36 -4.59 -20.77
CA ASN A 146 6.81 -4.71 -20.96
C ASN A 146 7.22 -6.04 -21.62
N PHE A 147 6.34 -7.04 -21.61
CA PHE A 147 6.63 -8.40 -22.07
C PHE A 147 5.80 -8.82 -23.28
N VAL A 148 4.99 -7.92 -23.84
CA VAL A 148 4.09 -8.17 -24.97
C VAL A 148 4.63 -7.50 -26.23
#